data_AF-A0A226EZR1-F1
#
_entry.id   AF-A0A226EZR1-F1
#
_cell.length_a   1.000
_cell.length_b   1.000
_cell.length_c   1.000
_cell.angle_alpha   90.00
_cell.angle_beta   90.00
_cell.angle_gamma   90.00
#
_symmetry.space_group_name_H-M   'P 1'
#
loop_
_entity.id
_entity.type
_entity.pdbx_description
1 polymer ?
#
loop_
_entity_poly.entity_id
_entity_poly.type
_entity_poly.pdbx_seq_one_letter_code
_entity_poly.pdbx_strand_id
1 'polypeptide(L)'
;MIILILIVNSPLASPSSPASSSSSFNPDVDSFKQALDAHVERNPEFKELIETRNSAKLVDSVAATKFVNEFVSVLVSLRGNSPCTNDQKLFAKAIISLLPCWKYPGSPEGIDILYDDQSRSGLIQNRLRWIHRNVIAIDDNKLLKRKANAGNTGQHANEGTSEAEEPPQLNQNIIDELNSTTIEADIVRLIKATFQHRAYLRKTNENSILKVYRKFTECDFLINLEFSLMHPGIEDNFLKQWPDLAKKLLENCQRINNKSQALKKFITEESGKI
;
A
#
# COMPACT_ATOMS: atom_id res chain seq x y z
N MET A 1 78.65 -24.46 37.17
CA MET A 1 77.30 -25.03 36.99
C MET A 1 76.68 -25.16 38.38
N ILE A 2 76.05 -24.11 38.93
CA ILE A 2 74.60 -23.77 38.82
C ILE A 2 73.75 -25.00 39.18
N ILE A 3 73.31 -25.24 40.42
CA ILE A 3 72.48 -24.51 41.41
C ILE A 3 70.95 -24.69 41.22
N LEU A 4 70.40 -25.36 42.24
CA LEU A 4 69.09 -25.33 42.91
C LEU A 4 67.78 -25.74 42.20
N ILE A 5 67.20 -26.78 42.80
CA ILE A 5 65.77 -26.98 43.07
C ILE A 5 65.27 -25.84 43.98
N LEU A 6 64.12 -25.22 43.66
CA LEU A 6 63.15 -24.71 44.64
C LEU A 6 61.77 -24.41 44.00
N ILE A 7 60.75 -24.58 44.83
CA ILE A 7 59.30 -24.58 44.65
C ILE A 7 58.75 -23.18 44.30
N VAL A 8 57.73 -23.09 43.42
CA VAL A 8 56.78 -21.95 43.42
C VAL A 8 55.34 -22.41 43.07
N ASN A 9 54.50 -22.38 44.11
CA ASN A 9 53.11 -21.91 44.22
C ASN A 9 52.19 -21.81 42.98
N SER A 10 51.01 -22.46 43.09
CA SER A 10 49.75 -21.95 42.52
C SER A 10 49.32 -20.66 43.22
N PRO A 11 48.53 -19.78 42.59
CA PRO A 11 47.10 -19.86 42.88
C PRO A 11 46.14 -19.40 41.75
N LEU A 12 44.89 -19.80 41.96
CA LEU A 12 43.65 -19.07 41.66
C LEU A 12 43.00 -19.19 40.27
N ALA A 13 41.77 -19.67 40.33
CA ALA A 13 40.80 -19.82 39.26
C ALA A 13 40.43 -18.49 38.59
N SER A 14 40.10 -18.57 37.30
CA SER A 14 39.15 -17.67 36.66
C SER A 14 38.25 -18.51 35.75
N PRO A 15 36.92 -18.40 35.85
CA PRO A 15 36.01 -19.19 35.06
C PRO A 15 36.08 -18.77 33.59
N SER A 16 36.23 -19.75 32.71
CA SER A 16 35.99 -19.64 31.28
C SER A 16 34.60 -19.04 31.03
N SER A 17 34.56 -17.79 30.55
CA SER A 17 33.34 -17.21 30.00
C SER A 17 32.92 -18.02 28.77
N PRO A 18 31.66 -18.49 28.70
CA PRO A 18 31.16 -19.11 27.49
C PRO A 18 31.08 -18.04 26.39
N ALA A 19 31.38 -18.45 25.16
CA ALA A 19 31.23 -17.63 23.97
C ALA A 19 29.79 -17.09 23.89
N SER A 20 29.62 -15.80 24.18
CA SER A 20 28.38 -15.09 23.91
C SER A 20 28.23 -15.00 22.40
N SER A 21 27.39 -15.87 21.86
CA SER A 21 26.71 -15.64 20.59
C SER A 21 26.15 -14.22 20.61
N SER A 22 26.63 -13.39 19.70
CA SER A 22 26.24 -11.99 19.57
C SER A 22 24.79 -11.88 19.10
N SER A 23 23.83 -12.08 20.01
CA SER A 23 22.50 -11.51 19.86
C SER A 23 22.63 -10.03 20.14
N SER A 24 22.60 -9.22 19.08
CA SER A 24 22.52 -7.76 19.17
C SER A 24 21.23 -7.41 19.92
N PHE A 25 21.30 -7.28 21.26
CA PHE A 25 20.19 -6.85 22.10
C PHE A 25 19.75 -5.46 21.66
N ASN A 26 18.58 -5.37 21.04
CA ASN A 26 17.99 -4.11 20.62
C ASN A 26 16.69 -3.95 21.42
N PRO A 27 16.74 -3.30 22.60
CA PRO A 27 15.65 -3.32 23.58
C PRO A 27 14.33 -2.78 23.02
N ASP A 28 14.40 -1.88 22.03
CA ASP A 28 13.23 -1.34 21.34
C ASP A 28 12.56 -2.37 20.41
N VAL A 29 13.31 -3.24 19.75
CA VAL A 29 12.74 -4.33 18.92
C VAL A 29 12.00 -5.32 19.81
N ASP A 30 12.59 -5.69 20.94
CA ASP A 30 12.00 -6.61 21.91
C ASP A 30 10.71 -6.02 22.50
N SER A 31 10.69 -4.71 22.76
CA SER A 31 9.49 -4.00 23.22
C SER A 31 8.37 -4.04 22.18
N PHE A 32 8.67 -3.74 20.90
CA PHE A 32 7.67 -3.82 19.84
C PHE A 32 7.17 -5.25 19.61
N LYS A 33 8.08 -6.23 19.65
CA LYS A 33 7.72 -7.64 19.53
C LYS A 33 6.79 -8.06 20.67
N GLN A 34 7.12 -7.71 21.90
CA GLN A 34 6.28 -8.03 23.06
C GLN A 34 4.88 -7.41 22.95
N ALA A 35 4.78 -6.16 22.49
CA ALA A 35 3.50 -5.51 22.29
C ALA A 35 2.66 -6.16 21.17
N LEU A 36 3.31 -6.57 20.07
CA LEU A 36 2.66 -7.30 18.99
C LEU A 36 2.17 -8.67 19.46
N ASP A 37 3.01 -9.44 20.15
CA ASP A 37 2.64 -10.75 20.69
C ASP A 37 1.45 -10.62 21.66
N ALA A 38 1.47 -9.63 22.56
CA ALA A 38 0.37 -9.37 23.48
C ALA A 38 -0.93 -8.95 22.77
N HIS A 39 -0.85 -8.26 21.62
CA HIS A 39 -2.01 -7.92 20.79
C HIS A 39 -2.58 -9.15 20.09
N VAL A 40 -1.71 -10.01 19.56
CA VAL A 40 -2.10 -11.25 18.88
C VAL A 40 -2.77 -12.22 19.84
N GLU A 41 -2.23 -12.42 21.05
CA GLU A 41 -2.84 -13.29 22.07
C GLU A 41 -4.21 -12.80 22.55
N ARG A 42 -4.45 -11.49 22.48
CA ARG A 42 -5.75 -10.90 22.84
C ARG A 42 -6.81 -11.04 21.74
N ASN A 43 -6.39 -11.35 20.51
CA ASN A 43 -7.26 -11.43 19.34
C ASN A 43 -7.13 -12.81 18.66
N PRO A 44 -7.88 -13.84 19.11
CA PRO A 44 -7.71 -15.21 18.63
C PRO A 44 -7.98 -15.36 17.12
N GLU A 45 -8.97 -14.66 16.56
CA GLU A 45 -9.24 -14.66 15.12
C GLU A 45 -8.06 -14.10 14.30
N PHE A 46 -7.38 -13.08 14.85
CA PHE A 46 -6.22 -12.47 14.21
C PHE A 46 -5.00 -13.40 14.28
N LYS A 47 -4.83 -14.10 15.40
CA LYS A 47 -3.80 -15.13 15.58
C LYS A 47 -3.98 -16.29 14.59
N GLU A 48 -5.19 -16.83 14.47
CA GLU A 48 -5.51 -17.90 13.52
C GLU A 48 -5.22 -17.45 12.07
N LEU A 49 -5.56 -16.22 11.73
CA LEU A 49 -5.26 -15.66 10.42
C LEU A 49 -3.75 -15.60 10.15
N ILE A 50 -2.93 -15.18 11.13
CA ILE A 50 -1.46 -15.15 11.02
C ILE A 50 -0.91 -16.56 10.79
N GLU A 51 -1.34 -17.52 11.60
CA GLU A 51 -0.88 -18.91 11.51
C GLU A 51 -1.26 -19.55 10.16
N THR A 52 -2.47 -19.28 9.68
CA THR A 52 -2.95 -19.74 8.36
C THR A 52 -2.08 -19.18 7.23
N ARG A 53 -1.73 -17.89 7.27
CA ARG A 53 -0.92 -17.25 6.22
C ARG A 53 0.54 -17.66 6.27
N ASN A 54 1.09 -17.84 7.47
CA ASN A 54 2.43 -18.42 7.64
C ASN A 54 2.49 -19.85 7.07
N SER A 55 1.47 -20.68 7.34
CA SER A 55 1.38 -22.05 6.81
C SER A 55 1.25 -22.08 5.29
N ALA A 56 0.44 -21.18 4.73
CA ALA A 56 0.28 -21.02 3.28
C ALA A 56 1.48 -20.34 2.59
N LYS A 57 2.43 -19.79 3.36
CA LYS A 57 3.58 -18.99 2.88
C LYS A 57 3.19 -17.84 1.95
N LEU A 58 2.00 -17.29 2.14
CA LEU A 58 1.46 -16.22 1.30
C LEU A 58 0.54 -15.31 2.09
N VAL A 59 0.80 -14.00 1.96
CA VAL A 59 -0.09 -12.95 2.43
C VAL A 59 -0.81 -12.36 1.23
N ASP A 60 -2.12 -12.56 1.13
CA ASP A 60 -2.94 -11.94 0.08
C ASP A 60 -3.25 -10.47 0.41
N SER A 61 -3.79 -9.73 -0.57
CA SER A 61 -4.06 -8.29 -0.41
C SER A 61 -5.05 -7.98 0.73
N VAL A 62 -6.00 -8.88 1.00
CA VAL A 62 -7.02 -8.70 2.04
C VAL A 62 -6.38 -8.89 3.42
N ALA A 63 -5.60 -9.95 3.61
CA ALA A 63 -4.86 -10.21 4.83
C ALA A 63 -3.80 -9.14 5.08
N ALA A 64 -3.05 -8.71 4.05
CA ALA A 64 -2.09 -7.62 4.15
C ALA A 64 -2.73 -6.34 4.70
N THR A 65 -3.90 -5.97 4.19
CA THR A 65 -4.63 -4.78 4.66
C THR A 65 -5.04 -4.91 6.13
N LYS A 66 -5.57 -6.08 6.53
CA LYS A 66 -5.94 -6.36 7.93
C LYS A 66 -4.73 -6.29 8.84
N PHE A 67 -3.64 -6.97 8.49
CA PHE A 67 -2.39 -6.96 9.26
C PHE A 67 -1.83 -5.55 9.43
N VAL A 68 -1.74 -4.77 8.34
CA VAL A 68 -1.24 -3.38 8.41
C VAL A 68 -2.12 -2.53 9.32
N ASN A 69 -3.45 -2.66 9.24
CA ASN A 69 -4.36 -1.88 10.09
C ASN A 69 -4.17 -2.19 11.58
N GLU A 70 -4.13 -3.47 11.94
CA GLU A 70 -3.95 -3.93 13.32
C GLU A 70 -2.56 -3.57 13.86
N PHE A 71 -1.50 -3.88 13.12
CA PHE A 71 -0.14 -3.60 13.57
C PHE A 71 0.12 -2.09 13.68
N VAL A 72 -0.31 -1.29 12.70
CA VAL A 72 -0.11 0.16 12.78
C VAL A 72 -0.93 0.77 13.92
N SER A 73 -2.08 0.18 14.28
CA SER A 73 -2.81 0.59 15.50
C SER A 73 -1.95 0.39 16.76
N VAL A 74 -1.27 -0.74 16.89
CA VAL A 74 -0.33 -1.01 18.00
C VAL A 74 0.82 0.01 18.01
N LEU A 75 1.42 0.28 16.84
CA LEU A 75 2.50 1.27 16.73
C LEU A 75 2.05 2.66 17.17
N VAL A 76 0.86 3.08 16.74
CA VAL A 76 0.28 4.38 17.11
C VAL A 76 -0.04 4.45 18.61
N SER A 77 -0.50 3.35 19.22
CA SER A 77 -0.71 3.30 20.68
C SER A 77 0.60 3.46 21.47
N LEU A 78 1.73 2.98 20.95
CA LEU A 78 3.03 3.04 21.64
C LEU A 78 3.79 4.35 21.43
N ARG A 79 3.75 4.89 20.20
CA ARG A 79 4.60 6.02 19.78
C ARG A 79 3.79 7.25 19.33
N GLY A 80 2.46 7.20 19.46
CA GLY A 80 1.55 8.24 18.99
C GLY A 80 1.43 8.25 17.47
N ASN A 81 0.77 9.28 16.94
CA ASN A 81 0.44 9.32 15.52
C ASN A 81 1.69 9.47 14.62
N SER A 82 2.81 10.02 15.10
CA SER A 82 3.99 10.35 14.29
C SER A 82 5.26 9.62 14.75
N PRO A 83 5.31 8.27 14.64
CA PRO A 83 6.51 7.49 14.99
C PRO A 83 7.68 7.84 14.08
N CYS A 84 8.89 7.88 14.64
CA CYS A 84 10.09 8.24 13.88
C CYS A 84 10.52 7.14 12.89
N THR A 85 11.40 7.47 11.96
CA THR A 85 11.95 6.50 10.98
C THR A 85 12.55 5.26 11.63
N ASN A 86 13.29 5.44 12.73
CA ASN A 86 13.89 4.31 13.45
C ASN A 86 12.83 3.42 14.10
N ASP A 87 11.79 4.01 14.73
CA ASP A 87 10.67 3.24 15.30
C ASP A 87 9.98 2.41 14.23
N GLN A 88 9.69 3.00 13.06
CA GLN A 88 9.03 2.28 11.96
C GLN A 88 9.89 1.11 11.44
N LYS A 89 11.21 1.30 11.36
CA LYS A 89 12.16 0.26 10.95
C LYS A 89 12.22 -0.89 11.96
N LEU A 90 12.35 -0.58 13.26
CA LEU A 90 12.38 -1.59 14.31
C LEU A 90 11.03 -2.33 14.43
N PHE A 91 9.92 -1.60 14.25
CA PHE A 91 8.59 -2.16 14.22
C PHE A 91 8.39 -3.12 13.02
N ALA A 92 8.89 -2.76 11.84
CA ALA A 92 8.86 -3.65 10.67
C ALA A 92 9.62 -4.97 10.94
N LYS A 93 10.77 -4.91 11.63
CA LYS A 93 11.50 -6.12 12.05
C LYS A 93 10.72 -6.99 13.03
N ALA A 94 9.98 -6.37 13.95
CA ALA A 94 9.12 -7.09 14.88
C ALA A 94 7.96 -7.80 14.15
N ILE A 95 7.35 -7.15 13.14
CA ILE A 95 6.32 -7.78 12.29
C ILE A 95 6.89 -8.98 11.53
N ILE A 96 8.08 -8.87 10.92
CA ILE A 96 8.70 -9.99 10.19
C ILE A 96 9.00 -11.18 11.11
N SER A 97 9.32 -10.92 12.38
CA SER A 97 9.48 -12.01 13.37
C SER A 97 8.19 -12.80 13.61
N LEU A 98 7.02 -12.17 13.45
CA LEU A 98 5.70 -12.78 13.63
C LEU A 98 5.13 -13.35 12.31
N LEU A 99 5.40 -12.70 11.18
CA LEU A 99 5.06 -13.15 9.82
C LEU A 99 6.33 -13.32 8.97
N PRO A 100 7.09 -14.41 9.14
CA PRO A 100 8.26 -14.68 8.31
C PRO A 100 7.93 -14.80 6.82
N CYS A 101 6.71 -15.23 6.48
CA CYS A 101 6.25 -15.34 5.08
C CYS A 101 6.15 -13.99 4.36
N TRP A 102 6.14 -12.87 5.10
CA TRP A 102 6.07 -11.53 4.54
C TRP A 102 7.45 -10.91 4.28
N LYS A 103 8.53 -11.64 4.63
CA LYS A 103 9.90 -11.20 4.41
C LYS A 103 10.20 -11.12 2.92
N TYR A 104 10.68 -9.96 2.47
CA TYR A 104 11.06 -9.79 1.06
C TYR A 104 12.34 -10.58 0.73
N PRO A 105 12.31 -11.47 -0.28
CA PRO A 105 13.51 -12.19 -0.70
C PRO A 105 14.49 -11.23 -1.40
N GLY A 106 15.77 -11.27 -1.00
CA GLY A 106 16.83 -10.48 -1.63
C GLY A 106 17.22 -9.20 -0.90
N SER A 107 16.57 -8.87 0.23
CA SER A 107 16.99 -7.78 1.11
C SER A 107 17.66 -8.31 2.40
N PRO A 108 18.71 -7.64 2.92
CA PRO A 108 19.41 -8.06 4.13
C PRO A 108 18.48 -8.20 5.34
N GLU A 109 17.56 -7.23 5.50
CA GLU A 109 16.59 -7.21 6.60
C GLU A 109 15.22 -7.74 6.15
N GLY A 110 14.91 -7.68 4.85
CA GLY A 110 13.66 -8.21 4.27
C GLY A 110 12.41 -7.43 4.67
N ILE A 111 12.58 -6.19 5.15
CA ILE A 111 11.50 -5.32 5.66
C ILE A 111 10.97 -4.35 4.60
N ASP A 112 11.51 -4.34 3.38
CA ASP A 112 11.33 -3.26 2.39
C ASP A 112 9.86 -3.04 1.98
N ILE A 113 9.05 -4.11 1.99
CA ILE A 113 7.61 -4.01 1.74
C ILE A 113 6.91 -3.23 2.87
N LEU A 114 7.33 -3.46 4.12
CA LEU A 114 6.73 -2.85 5.31
C LEU A 114 7.24 -1.43 5.50
N TYR A 115 8.56 -1.23 5.35
CA TYR A 115 9.22 0.06 5.47
C TYR A 115 10.53 0.09 4.66
N ASP A 116 10.64 1.06 3.76
CA ASP A 116 11.87 1.40 3.05
C ASP A 116 12.38 2.78 3.50
N ASP A 117 13.57 2.78 4.11
CA ASP A 117 14.25 3.97 4.61
C ASP A 117 14.73 4.90 3.48
N GLN A 118 15.15 4.33 2.34
CA GLN A 118 15.70 5.10 1.21
C GLN A 118 14.61 5.95 0.55
N SER A 119 13.45 5.35 0.28
CA SER A 119 12.32 6.04 -0.35
C SER A 119 11.33 6.66 0.65
N ARG A 120 11.51 6.43 1.96
CA ARG A 120 10.54 6.75 3.02
C ARG A 120 9.13 6.31 2.63
N SER A 121 9.02 5.05 2.24
CA SER A 121 7.78 4.42 1.77
C SER A 121 7.57 3.04 2.41
N GLY A 122 6.57 2.30 1.95
CA GLY A 122 6.17 1.01 2.54
C GLY A 122 4.78 1.06 3.18
N LEU A 123 4.25 -0.11 3.49
CA LEU A 123 2.88 -0.28 3.99
C LEU A 123 2.62 0.47 5.31
N ILE A 124 3.58 0.46 6.24
CA ILE A 124 3.47 1.16 7.53
C ILE A 124 3.37 2.66 7.30
N GLN A 125 4.31 3.22 6.54
CA GLN A 125 4.38 4.64 6.25
C GLN A 125 3.16 5.12 5.45
N ASN A 126 2.65 4.31 4.51
CA ASN A 126 1.42 4.60 3.76
C ASN A 126 0.21 4.69 4.69
N ARG A 127 0.09 3.75 5.63
CA ARG A 127 -1.03 3.74 6.59
C ARG A 127 -0.94 4.93 7.55
N LEU A 128 0.23 5.26 8.07
CA LEU A 128 0.43 6.44 8.93
C LEU A 128 0.06 7.74 8.20
N ARG A 129 0.47 7.91 6.94
CA ARG A 129 0.06 9.07 6.11
C ARG A 129 -1.46 9.15 5.94
N TRP A 130 -2.12 8.01 5.73
CA TRP A 130 -3.58 7.96 5.64
C TRP A 130 -4.24 8.37 6.96
N ILE A 131 -3.72 7.89 8.11
CA ILE A 131 -4.22 8.28 9.43
C ILE A 131 -4.07 9.80 9.62
N HIS A 132 -2.90 10.37 9.28
CA HIS A 132 -2.67 11.82 9.41
C HIS A 132 -3.64 12.63 8.56
N ARG A 133 -3.84 12.24 7.29
CA ARG A 133 -4.78 12.93 6.39
C ARG A 133 -6.20 12.92 6.94
N ASN A 134 -6.65 11.81 7.52
CA ASN A 134 -8.00 11.73 8.09
C ASN A 134 -8.12 12.46 9.43
N VAL A 135 -7.08 12.47 10.26
CA VAL A 135 -7.06 13.27 11.50
C VAL A 135 -7.11 14.77 11.18
N ILE A 136 -6.36 15.23 10.18
CA ILE A 136 -6.39 16.63 9.69
C ILE A 136 -7.77 16.95 9.09
N ALA A 137 -8.34 16.07 8.26
CA ALA A 137 -9.66 16.28 7.69
C ALA A 137 -10.77 16.38 8.76
N ILE A 138 -10.63 15.71 9.91
CA ILE A 138 -11.56 15.85 11.04
C ILE A 138 -11.40 17.22 11.72
N ASP A 139 -10.18 17.76 11.80
CA ASP A 139 -9.90 19.08 12.38
C ASP A 139 -10.37 20.22 11.47
N ASP A 140 -10.15 20.09 10.14
CA ASP A 140 -10.66 21.03 9.14
C ASP A 140 -12.19 21.06 9.11
N ASN A 141 -12.86 19.92 9.26
CA ASN A 141 -14.32 19.87 9.41
C ASN A 141 -14.82 20.50 10.73
N LYS A 142 -14.02 20.49 11.80
CA LYS A 142 -14.31 21.21 13.05
C LYS A 142 -14.13 22.73 12.90
N LEU A 143 -13.14 23.17 12.12
CA LEU A 143 -12.91 24.59 11.80
C LEU A 143 -13.97 25.15 10.85
N LEU A 144 -14.40 24.38 9.85
CA LEU A 144 -15.49 24.74 8.95
C LEU A 144 -16.84 24.83 9.67
N LYS A 145 -17.10 23.96 10.66
CA LYS A 145 -18.31 24.05 11.51
C LYS A 145 -18.34 25.28 12.43
N ARG A 146 -17.20 25.88 12.79
CA ARG A 146 -17.17 27.17 13.51
C ARG A 146 -17.34 28.39 12.60
N LYS A 147 -17.02 28.26 11.32
CA LYS A 147 -17.13 29.35 10.33
C LYS A 147 -18.51 29.45 9.66
N ALA A 148 -19.37 28.43 9.80
CA ALA A 148 -20.75 28.44 9.29
C ALA A 148 -21.71 29.39 10.06
N ASN A 149 -21.24 30.10 11.09
CA ASN A 149 -22.03 31.08 11.84
C ASN A 149 -21.65 32.55 11.59
N ALA A 150 -20.84 32.83 10.57
CA ALA A 150 -20.57 34.18 10.09
C ALA A 150 -20.82 34.24 8.58
N GLY A 151 -21.82 35.02 8.19
CA GLY A 151 -22.29 35.09 6.82
C GLY A 151 -21.33 35.77 5.83
N ASN A 152 -21.85 35.78 4.60
CA ASN A 152 -21.46 36.51 3.40
C ASN A 152 -20.42 35.92 2.43
N THR A 153 -20.99 35.49 1.30
CA THR A 153 -20.66 35.86 -0.10
C THR A 153 -19.19 35.97 -0.50
N GLY A 154 -18.80 35.04 -1.38
CA GLY A 154 -17.65 35.18 -2.26
C GLY A 154 -17.91 34.38 -3.53
N GLN A 155 -18.63 34.98 -4.48
CA GLN A 155 -18.63 34.54 -5.87
C GLN A 155 -17.22 34.74 -6.41
N HIS A 156 -16.61 33.67 -6.94
CA HIS A 156 -15.59 33.82 -7.96
C HIS A 156 -16.05 33.02 -9.18
N ALA A 157 -16.63 33.78 -10.11
CA ALA A 157 -16.78 33.37 -11.48
C ALA A 157 -15.40 33.06 -12.06
N ASN A 158 -15.29 31.93 -12.74
CA ASN A 158 -14.33 31.80 -13.82
C ASN A 158 -15.10 31.31 -15.03
N GLU A 159 -15.40 32.26 -15.91
CA GLU A 159 -15.96 32.03 -17.23
C GLU A 159 -14.92 31.30 -18.07
N GLY A 160 -15.21 30.05 -18.38
CA GLY A 160 -14.53 29.26 -19.40
C GLY A 160 -15.60 28.60 -20.24
N THR A 161 -15.90 29.23 -21.37
CA THR A 161 -16.86 28.83 -22.40
C THR A 161 -16.84 27.32 -22.67
N SER A 162 -17.97 26.66 -22.45
CA SER A 162 -18.35 25.48 -23.21
C SER A 162 -19.86 25.46 -23.28
N GLU A 163 -20.33 25.44 -24.52
CA GLU A 163 -21.73 25.37 -24.92
C GLU A 163 -22.48 24.39 -24.01
N ALA A 164 -23.63 24.83 -23.50
CA ALA A 164 -24.51 23.96 -22.75
C ALA A 164 -25.01 22.85 -23.70
N GLU A 165 -24.29 21.73 -23.74
CA GLU A 165 -24.80 20.47 -24.30
C GLU A 165 -26.08 20.15 -23.50
N GLU A 166 -27.22 20.20 -24.17
CA GLU A 166 -28.50 19.77 -23.61
C GLU A 166 -28.33 18.34 -23.06
N PRO A 167 -28.79 18.04 -21.82
CA PRO A 167 -28.62 16.72 -21.24
C PRO A 167 -29.19 15.65 -22.20
N PRO A 168 -28.39 14.63 -22.58
CA PRO A 168 -28.88 13.55 -23.43
C PRO A 168 -30.16 12.97 -22.82
N GLN A 169 -31.20 12.77 -23.64
CA GLN A 169 -32.50 12.27 -23.18
C GLN A 169 -32.31 11.07 -22.24
N LEU A 170 -32.65 11.26 -20.98
CA LEU A 170 -32.62 10.21 -19.97
C LEU A 170 -33.69 9.18 -20.29
N ASN A 171 -33.30 8.06 -20.88
CA ASN A 171 -34.19 6.92 -21.07
C ASN A 171 -34.27 6.11 -19.78
N GLN A 172 -35.04 6.60 -18.80
CA GLN A 172 -35.21 5.96 -17.49
C GLN A 172 -35.59 4.48 -17.61
N ASN A 173 -36.43 4.13 -18.59
CA ASN A 173 -36.81 2.74 -18.89
C ASN A 173 -35.60 1.81 -19.15
N ILE A 174 -34.57 2.29 -19.84
CA ILE A 174 -33.37 1.51 -20.17
C ILE A 174 -32.48 1.35 -18.92
N ILE A 175 -32.48 2.35 -18.03
CA ILE A 175 -31.74 2.30 -16.77
C ILE A 175 -32.41 1.31 -15.81
N ASP A 176 -33.74 1.32 -15.75
CA ASP A 176 -34.52 0.40 -14.92
C ASP A 176 -34.41 -1.04 -15.46
N GLU A 177 -34.44 -1.22 -16.78
CA GLU A 177 -34.16 -2.50 -17.46
C GLU A 177 -32.75 -2.98 -17.13
N LEU A 178 -31.73 -2.12 -17.23
CA LEU A 178 -30.34 -2.48 -16.91
C LEU A 178 -30.17 -2.91 -15.45
N ASN A 179 -30.79 -2.20 -14.51
CA ASN A 179 -30.70 -2.53 -13.09
C ASN A 179 -31.45 -3.82 -12.73
N SER A 180 -32.45 -4.24 -13.52
CA SER A 180 -33.21 -5.48 -13.30
C SER A 180 -32.71 -6.68 -14.12
N THR A 181 -31.88 -6.46 -15.14
CA THR A 181 -31.37 -7.52 -16.02
C THR A 181 -30.34 -8.40 -15.31
N THR A 182 -30.38 -9.71 -15.58
CA THR A 182 -29.47 -10.73 -15.06
C THR A 182 -28.61 -11.41 -16.15
N ILE A 183 -28.94 -11.19 -17.42
CA ILE A 183 -28.24 -11.77 -18.56
C ILE A 183 -27.07 -10.87 -18.97
N GLU A 184 -25.85 -11.39 -18.93
CA GLU A 184 -24.61 -10.63 -19.19
C GLU A 184 -24.60 -9.95 -20.57
N ALA A 185 -25.03 -10.65 -21.63
CA ALA A 185 -25.09 -10.10 -22.98
C ALA A 185 -26.01 -8.86 -23.09
N ASP A 186 -27.16 -8.90 -22.40
CA ASP A 186 -28.09 -7.78 -22.34
C ASP A 186 -27.58 -6.64 -21.46
N ILE A 187 -26.92 -6.96 -20.35
CA ILE A 187 -26.21 -5.97 -19.52
C ILE A 187 -25.20 -5.21 -20.37
N VAL A 188 -24.36 -5.91 -21.15
CA VAL A 188 -23.37 -5.28 -22.04
C VAL A 188 -24.04 -4.37 -23.09
N ARG A 189 -25.14 -4.84 -23.71
CA ARG A 189 -25.91 -4.07 -24.69
C ARG A 189 -26.47 -2.77 -24.06
N LEU A 190 -27.10 -2.89 -22.90
CA LEU A 190 -27.74 -1.79 -22.19
C LEU A 190 -26.71 -0.79 -21.63
N ILE A 191 -25.56 -1.28 -21.17
CA ILE A 191 -24.41 -0.45 -20.75
C ILE A 191 -23.90 0.38 -21.94
N LYS A 192 -23.70 -0.23 -23.11
CA LYS A 192 -23.31 0.51 -24.31
C LYS A 192 -24.36 1.55 -24.72
N ALA A 193 -25.63 1.20 -24.68
CA ALA A 193 -26.74 2.09 -25.03
C ALA A 193 -26.83 3.33 -24.10
N THR A 194 -26.43 3.19 -22.85
CA THR A 194 -26.49 4.26 -21.84
C THR A 194 -25.17 5.00 -21.62
N PHE A 195 -24.16 4.74 -22.47
CA PHE A 195 -22.81 5.31 -22.32
C PHE A 195 -22.78 6.85 -22.38
N GLN A 196 -23.53 7.47 -23.30
CA GLN A 196 -23.56 8.94 -23.43
C GLN A 196 -24.10 9.63 -22.17
N HIS A 197 -25.18 9.07 -21.59
CA HIS A 197 -25.75 9.59 -20.36
C HIS A 197 -24.75 9.45 -19.18
N ARG A 198 -24.04 8.32 -19.07
CA ARG A 198 -22.98 8.17 -18.06
C ARG A 198 -21.79 9.11 -18.29
N ALA A 199 -21.41 9.35 -19.55
CA ALA A 199 -20.37 10.31 -19.88
C ALA A 199 -20.74 11.73 -19.46
N TYR A 200 -22.02 12.12 -19.62
CA TYR A 200 -22.55 13.37 -19.09
C TYR A 200 -22.49 13.41 -17.56
N LEU A 201 -22.95 12.35 -16.87
CA LEU A 201 -22.90 12.29 -15.41
C LEU A 201 -21.48 12.45 -14.85
N ARG A 202 -20.45 11.88 -15.51
CA ARG A 202 -19.03 12.06 -15.12
C ARG A 202 -18.60 13.53 -15.12
N LYS A 203 -19.02 14.30 -16.12
CA LYS A 203 -18.67 15.73 -16.24
C LYS A 203 -19.32 16.55 -15.11
N THR A 204 -20.51 16.16 -14.68
CA THR A 204 -21.31 16.94 -13.70
C THR A 204 -21.02 16.57 -12.25
N ASN A 205 -20.82 15.27 -11.94
CA ASN A 205 -20.50 14.81 -10.58
C ASN A 205 -19.93 13.37 -10.58
N GLU A 206 -18.76 13.19 -9.98
CA GLU A 206 -18.02 11.91 -9.95
C GLU A 206 -18.82 10.75 -9.31
N ASN A 207 -19.68 11.04 -8.33
CA ASN A 207 -20.43 10.02 -7.58
C ASN A 207 -21.83 9.74 -8.14
N SER A 208 -22.27 10.43 -9.19
CA SER A 208 -23.64 10.30 -9.70
C SER A 208 -23.87 9.00 -10.47
N ILE A 209 -22.83 8.42 -11.09
CA ILE A 209 -22.99 7.17 -11.87
C ILE A 209 -23.41 6.02 -10.97
N LEU A 210 -22.74 5.82 -9.84
CA LEU A 210 -23.04 4.69 -8.93
C LEU A 210 -24.41 4.81 -8.26
N LYS A 211 -24.96 6.03 -8.17
CA LYS A 211 -26.31 6.28 -7.67
C LYS A 211 -27.40 5.92 -8.68
N VAL A 212 -27.16 6.19 -9.97
CA VAL A 212 -28.13 5.97 -11.06
C VAL A 212 -28.02 4.56 -11.63
N TYR A 213 -26.79 4.05 -11.78
CA TYR A 213 -26.48 2.74 -12.36
C TYR A 213 -25.99 1.79 -11.28
N ARG A 214 -26.93 1.29 -10.46
CA ARG A 214 -26.65 0.35 -9.37
C ARG A 214 -25.95 -0.91 -9.87
N LYS A 215 -26.17 -1.31 -11.13
CA LYS A 215 -25.52 -2.50 -11.72
C LYS A 215 -23.99 -2.50 -11.63
N PHE A 216 -23.34 -1.34 -11.58
CA PHE A 216 -21.90 -1.23 -11.35
C PHE A 216 -21.45 -1.74 -9.97
N THR A 217 -22.34 -1.83 -9.00
CA THR A 217 -22.05 -2.41 -7.67
C THR A 217 -22.22 -3.93 -7.63
N GLU A 218 -22.88 -4.50 -8.63
CA GLU A 218 -23.21 -5.93 -8.70
C GLU A 218 -22.29 -6.69 -9.66
N CYS A 219 -21.79 -6.02 -10.70
CA CYS A 219 -20.98 -6.62 -11.75
C CYS A 219 -19.62 -5.93 -11.84
N ASP A 220 -18.57 -6.61 -11.39
CA ASP A 220 -17.18 -6.16 -11.38
C ASP A 220 -16.61 -5.93 -12.80
N PHE A 221 -16.99 -6.75 -13.78
CA PHE A 221 -16.55 -6.61 -15.17
C PHE A 221 -16.99 -5.28 -15.83
N LEU A 222 -18.02 -4.62 -15.29
CA LEU A 222 -18.52 -3.36 -15.85
C LEU A 222 -17.53 -2.21 -15.72
N ILE A 223 -16.66 -2.24 -14.71
CA ILE A 223 -15.61 -1.23 -14.54
C ILE A 223 -14.62 -1.31 -15.71
N ASN A 224 -14.17 -2.52 -16.04
CA ASN A 224 -13.26 -2.76 -17.16
C ASN A 224 -13.93 -2.41 -18.48
N LEU A 225 -15.18 -2.85 -18.69
CA LEU A 225 -15.95 -2.53 -19.90
C LEU A 225 -16.13 -1.01 -20.07
N GLU A 226 -16.47 -0.30 -19.00
CA GLU A 226 -16.64 1.16 -19.03
C GLU A 226 -15.31 1.86 -19.35
N PHE A 227 -14.20 1.38 -18.78
CA PHE A 227 -12.87 1.89 -19.07
C PHE A 227 -12.50 1.71 -20.55
N SER A 228 -12.73 0.53 -21.11
CA SER A 228 -12.51 0.26 -22.54
C SER A 228 -13.37 1.16 -23.44
N LEU A 229 -14.60 1.49 -23.03
CA LEU A 229 -15.47 2.41 -23.76
C LEU A 229 -15.01 3.87 -23.67
N MET A 230 -14.50 4.31 -22.50
CA MET A 230 -13.93 5.66 -22.34
C MET A 230 -12.64 5.84 -23.14
N HIS A 231 -11.93 4.75 -23.35
CA HIS A 231 -10.60 4.76 -23.92
C HIS A 231 -10.46 3.77 -25.07
N PRO A 232 -11.20 4.00 -26.19
CA PRO A 232 -11.14 3.12 -27.32
C PRO A 232 -9.71 3.08 -27.89
N GLY A 233 -9.19 1.87 -28.06
CA GLY A 233 -7.85 1.66 -28.62
C GLY A 233 -6.70 2.01 -27.68
N ILE A 234 -6.89 2.19 -26.37
CA ILE A 234 -5.76 2.32 -25.43
C ILE A 234 -4.87 1.09 -25.46
N GLU A 235 -5.43 -0.11 -25.60
CA GLU A 235 -4.66 -1.35 -25.67
C GLU A 235 -3.72 -1.34 -26.89
N ASP A 236 -4.26 -1.00 -28.07
CA ASP A 236 -3.47 -0.86 -29.30
C ASP A 236 -2.48 0.31 -29.22
N ASN A 237 -2.87 1.42 -28.60
CA ASN A 237 -2.02 2.60 -28.45
C ASN A 237 -0.90 2.34 -27.44
N PHE A 238 -1.17 1.58 -26.38
CA PHE A 238 -0.16 1.11 -25.44
C PHE A 238 0.83 0.19 -26.14
N LEU A 239 0.37 -0.80 -26.90
CA LEU A 239 1.26 -1.67 -27.67
C LEU A 239 2.09 -0.91 -28.71
N LYS A 240 1.51 0.12 -29.34
CA LYS A 240 2.24 1.01 -30.27
C LYS A 240 3.27 1.89 -29.57
N GLN A 241 2.96 2.41 -28.38
CA GLN A 241 3.84 3.28 -27.60
C GLN A 241 4.83 2.50 -26.72
N TRP A 242 4.59 1.20 -26.51
CA TRP A 242 5.38 0.36 -25.63
C TRP A 242 6.86 0.28 -26.03
N PRO A 243 7.24 0.11 -27.31
CA PRO A 243 8.66 0.09 -27.69
C PRO A 243 9.39 1.37 -27.30
N ASP A 244 8.77 2.53 -27.53
CA ASP A 244 9.35 3.84 -27.19
C ASP A 244 9.38 4.07 -25.67
N LEU A 245 8.33 3.66 -24.97
CA LEU A 245 8.24 3.76 -23.51
C LEU A 245 9.25 2.82 -22.83
N ALA A 246 9.39 1.58 -23.30
CA ALA A 246 10.34 0.61 -22.81
C ALA A 246 11.78 1.10 -22.98
N LYS A 247 12.10 1.70 -24.13
CA LYS A 247 13.40 2.34 -24.36
C LYS A 247 13.64 3.49 -23.38
N LYS A 248 12.69 4.42 -23.23
CA LYS A 248 12.79 5.54 -22.28
C LYS A 248 12.89 5.08 -20.83
N LEU A 249 12.19 4.01 -20.48
CA LEU A 249 12.24 3.39 -19.16
C LEU A 249 13.62 2.82 -18.89
N LEU A 250 14.19 2.09 -19.85
CA LEU A 250 15.54 1.53 -19.75
C LEU A 250 16.60 2.63 -19.58
N GLU A 251 16.54 3.69 -20.40
CA GLU A 251 17.42 4.85 -20.31
C GLU A 251 17.30 5.56 -18.94
N ASN A 252 16.08 5.70 -18.42
CA ASN A 252 15.85 6.28 -17.09
C ASN A 252 16.33 5.36 -15.96
N CYS A 253 16.15 4.04 -16.06
CA CYS A 253 16.67 3.07 -15.11
C CYS A 253 18.20 3.11 -15.05
N GLN A 254 18.87 3.23 -16.20
CA GLN A 254 20.33 3.41 -16.27
C GLN A 254 20.76 4.75 -15.64
N ARG A 255 20.00 5.83 -15.89
CA ARG A 255 20.29 7.17 -15.33
C ARG A 255 20.11 7.22 -13.81
N ILE A 256 19.04 6.64 -13.28
CA ILE A 256 18.69 6.69 -11.86
C ILE A 256 19.64 5.80 -11.03
N ASN A 257 20.10 4.67 -11.57
CA ASN A 257 20.81 3.67 -10.78
C ASN A 257 22.13 3.19 -11.39
N ASN A 258 22.99 4.14 -11.76
CA ASN A 258 24.36 3.86 -12.22
C ASN A 258 25.27 3.18 -11.16
N LYS A 259 24.79 2.98 -9.92
CA LYS A 259 25.52 2.40 -8.79
C LYS A 259 25.12 0.95 -8.48
N SER A 260 23.93 0.47 -8.89
CA SER A 260 23.51 -0.91 -8.63
C SER A 260 24.07 -1.88 -9.67
N GLN A 261 24.99 -2.74 -9.22
CA GLN A 261 25.62 -3.77 -10.06
C GLN A 261 24.62 -4.85 -10.52
N ALA A 262 23.59 -5.13 -9.71
CA ALA A 262 22.52 -6.07 -10.05
C ALA A 262 21.63 -5.55 -11.20
N LEU A 263 21.27 -4.26 -11.16
CA LEU A 263 20.46 -3.66 -12.22
C LEU A 263 21.25 -3.59 -13.55
N LYS A 264 22.56 -3.32 -13.49
CA LYS A 264 23.45 -3.36 -14.67
C LYS A 264 23.50 -4.75 -15.30
N LYS A 265 23.61 -5.81 -14.48
CA LYS A 265 23.62 -7.19 -14.96
C LYS A 265 22.29 -7.55 -15.63
N PHE A 266 21.16 -7.24 -14.99
CA PHE A 266 19.82 -7.46 -15.55
C PHE A 266 19.62 -6.73 -16.88
N ILE A 267 19.97 -5.44 -16.95
CA ILE A 267 19.87 -4.66 -18.18
C ILE A 267 20.77 -5.22 -19.29
N THR A 268 21.97 -5.73 -18.97
CA THR A 268 22.92 -6.21 -19.99
C THR A 268 22.59 -7.62 -20.51
N GLU A 269 22.10 -8.52 -19.65
CA GLU A 269 21.86 -9.92 -19.99
C GLU A 269 20.44 -10.21 -20.50
N GLU A 270 19.44 -9.42 -20.05
CA GLU A 270 18.03 -9.74 -20.27
C GLU A 270 17.32 -8.73 -21.20
N SER A 271 17.74 -7.46 -21.28
CA SER A 271 17.02 -6.45 -22.06
C SER A 271 17.14 -6.60 -23.58
N GLY A 272 18.15 -7.33 -24.07
CA GLY A 272 18.32 -7.63 -25.50
C GLY A 272 17.48 -8.80 -26.02
N LYS A 273 16.64 -9.40 -25.18
CA LYS A 273 15.78 -10.55 -25.52
C LYS A 273 14.29 -10.18 -25.64
N ILE A 274 13.93 -8.89 -25.55
CA ILE A 274 12.57 -8.37 -25.66
C ILE A 274 12.37 -7.77 -27.05
#